data_AF-A0A6B1I1S1-F1
#
_entry.id   AF-A0A6B1I1S1-F1
#
_cell.length_a   1.000
_cell.length_b   1.000
_cell.length_c   1.000
_cell.angle_alpha   90.00
_cell.angle_beta   90.00
_cell.angle_gamma   90.00
#
_symmetry.space_group_name_H-M   'P 1'
#
loop_
_entity.id
_entity.type
_entity.pdbx_description
1 polymer ?
#
loop_
_entity_poly.entity_id
_entity_poly.type
_entity_poly.pdbx_seq_one_letter_code
_entity_poly.pdbx_strand_id
1 'polypeptide(L)'
;AAYFIEHNDGLKTTLLMLNGAIRDYCFACKIAGEDDPVSTQFFLPPTPNVTYSACLVAKIWEMIETGQAPFPAERTLIVSGALESCLTSKVEGHKRLETPHLKVEYQAPAESHHGRF
;
A
#
# COMPACT_ATOMS: atom_id res chain seq x y z
N ALA A 1 14.89 -3.63 -6.24
CA ALA A 1 14.58 -2.28 -6.77
C ALA A 1 14.30 -1.35 -5.60
N ALA A 2 14.60 -0.07 -5.73
CA ALA A 2 14.25 0.95 -4.73
C ALA A 2 13.45 2.06 -5.42
N TYR A 3 12.32 2.43 -4.84
CA TYR A 3 11.50 3.55 -5.29
C TYR A 3 11.42 4.60 -4.19
N PHE A 4 11.65 5.86 -4.56
CA PHE A 4 11.59 7.00 -3.67
C PHE A 4 10.34 7.82 -3.98
N ILE A 5 9.53 8.09 -2.98
CA ILE A 5 8.24 8.76 -3.10
C ILE A 5 8.21 9.91 -2.09
N GLU A 6 7.91 11.11 -2.57
CA GLU A 6 7.67 12.30 -1.75
C GLU A 6 6.17 12.58 -1.75
N HIS A 7 5.58 12.71 -0.57
CA HIS A 7 4.16 13.00 -0.39
C HIS A 7 3.95 14.51 -0.19
N ASN A 8 2.72 14.98 -0.47
CA ASN A 8 2.37 16.41 -0.38
C ASN A 8 2.49 16.98 1.04
N ASP A 9 2.42 16.13 2.07
CA ASP A 9 2.58 16.48 3.49
C ASP A 9 4.06 16.46 3.95
N GLY A 10 5.00 16.18 3.04
CA GLY A 10 6.42 16.09 3.33
C GLY A 10 6.89 14.72 3.80
N LEU A 11 5.99 13.73 3.93
CA LEU A 11 6.40 12.35 4.19
C LEU A 11 7.27 11.85 3.02
N LYS A 12 8.36 11.14 3.36
CA LYS A 12 9.24 10.50 2.39
C LYS A 12 9.17 8.99 2.58
N THR A 13 8.84 8.27 1.52
CA THR A 13 8.73 6.82 1.52
C THR A 13 9.77 6.21 0.61
N THR A 14 10.40 5.13 1.08
CA THR A 14 11.26 4.27 0.26
C THR A 14 10.66 2.88 0.20
N LEU A 15 10.23 2.44 -0.99
CA LEU A 15 9.81 1.06 -1.23
C LEU A 15 11.01 0.25 -1.69
N LEU A 16 11.36 -0.79 -0.92
CA LEU A 16 12.47 -1.69 -1.23
C LEU A 16 11.94 -3.07 -1.62
N MET A 17 12.23 -3.47 -2.86
CA MET A 17 11.99 -4.84 -3.33
C MET A 17 13.23 -5.68 -3.02
N LEU A 18 13.24 -6.31 -1.84
CA LEU A 18 14.35 -7.11 -1.28
C LEU A 18 14.15 -8.62 -1.49
N ASN A 19 13.82 -9.01 -2.72
CA ASN A 19 13.57 -10.41 -3.08
C ASN A 19 14.76 -11.30 -2.69
N GLY A 20 14.49 -12.38 -1.96
CA GLY A 20 15.50 -13.33 -1.48
C GLY A 20 16.08 -13.02 -0.10
N ALA A 21 15.99 -11.77 0.37
CA ALA A 21 16.41 -11.39 1.73
C ALA A 21 15.23 -11.36 2.71
N ILE A 22 14.08 -10.85 2.26
CA ILE A 22 12.85 -10.79 3.03
C ILE A 22 11.73 -11.47 2.23
N ARG A 23 10.95 -12.33 2.89
CA ARG A 23 9.78 -13.00 2.29
C ARG A 23 8.45 -12.36 2.68
N ASP A 24 8.39 -11.78 3.86
CA ASP A 24 7.21 -11.08 4.38
C ASP A 24 7.14 -9.63 3.90
N TYR A 25 6.03 -8.95 4.19
CA TYR A 25 5.99 -7.50 4.08
C TYR A 25 6.45 -6.87 5.39
N CYS A 26 7.41 -5.96 5.32
CA CYS A 26 7.91 -5.23 6.47
C CYS A 26 7.69 -3.73 6.27
N PHE A 27 7.33 -3.06 7.35
CA PHE A 27 7.17 -1.61 7.41
C PHE A 27 8.02 -1.06 8.55
N ALA A 28 8.65 0.08 8.30
CA ALA A 28 9.28 0.87 9.34
C ALA A 28 9.08 2.36 9.02
N CYS A 29 8.88 3.18 10.05
CA CYS A 29 8.69 4.61 9.91
C CYS A 29 9.32 5.34 11.09
N LYS A 30 9.89 6.52 10.80
CA LYS A 30 10.28 7.48 11.83
C LYS A 30 9.16 8.51 11.96
N ILE A 31 8.54 8.56 13.12
CA ILE A 31 7.47 9.51 13.42
C ILE A 31 8.07 10.72 14.13
N ALA A 32 7.63 11.93 13.77
CA ALA A 32 8.08 13.13 14.44
C ALA A 32 7.64 13.13 15.91
N GLY A 33 8.59 13.33 16.82
CA GLY A 33 8.34 13.28 18.27
C GLY A 33 8.46 11.88 18.89
N GLU A 34 8.66 10.83 18.09
CA GLU A 34 9.00 9.49 18.58
C GLU A 34 10.52 9.29 18.46
N ASP A 35 11.15 8.91 19.57
CA ASP A 35 12.60 8.66 19.62
C ASP A 35 12.97 7.39 18.83
N ASP A 36 12.18 6.33 19.01
CA ASP A 36 12.37 5.03 18.37
C ASP A 36 11.51 4.90 17.10
N PRO A 37 12.06 4.32 16.00
CA PRO A 37 11.26 4.01 14.82
C PRO A 37 10.18 2.98 15.13
N VAL A 38 8.95 3.23 14.64
CA VAL A 38 7.91 2.21 14.63
C VAL A 38 8.19 1.20 13.52
N SER A 39 7.95 -0.08 13.78
CA SER A 39 8.08 -1.11 12.76
C SER A 39 7.05 -2.23 12.94
N THR A 40 6.63 -2.80 11.82
CA THR A 40 5.64 -3.88 11.76
C THR A 40 6.04 -4.88 10.69
N GLN A 41 6.07 -6.16 11.04
CA GLN A 41 6.16 -7.27 10.08
C GLN A 41 4.77 -7.86 9.88
N PHE A 42 4.36 -7.99 8.63
CA PHE A 42 3.14 -8.66 8.22
C PHE A 42 3.48 -10.12 7.94
N PHE A 43 3.19 -11.00 8.89
CA PHE A 43 3.42 -12.43 8.75
C PHE A 43 2.54 -13.01 7.64
N LEU A 44 3.17 -13.51 6.58
CA LEU A 44 2.45 -14.23 5.55
C LEU A 44 2.25 -15.68 5.97
N PRO A 45 1.03 -16.23 5.84
CA PRO A 45 0.80 -17.63 6.15
C PRO A 45 1.61 -18.51 5.19
N PRO A 46 2.11 -19.68 5.64
CA PRO A 46 2.80 -20.60 4.77
C PRO A 46 1.84 -21.11 3.68
N THR A 47 2.36 -21.24 2.45
CA THR A 47 1.64 -21.89 1.36
C THR A 47 1.29 -23.35 1.72
N PRO A 48 0.11 -23.87 1.33
CA PRO A 48 -0.79 -23.34 0.30
C PRO A 48 -1.89 -22.41 0.83
N ASN A 49 -1.82 -21.94 2.08
CA ASN A 49 -2.87 -21.12 2.67
C ASN A 49 -3.01 -19.77 1.92
N VAL A 50 -4.16 -19.56 1.28
CA VAL A 50 -4.48 -18.38 0.47
C VAL A 50 -5.80 -17.73 0.91
N THR A 51 -6.16 -17.82 2.20
CA THR A 51 -7.46 -17.33 2.69
C THR A 51 -7.68 -15.83 2.49
N TYR A 52 -6.64 -15.04 2.21
CA TYR A 52 -6.77 -13.65 1.78
C TYR A 52 -7.72 -13.48 0.57
N SER A 53 -7.78 -14.46 -0.34
CA SER A 53 -8.71 -14.46 -1.48
C SER A 53 -10.17 -14.60 -1.02
N ALA A 54 -10.43 -15.40 0.02
CA ALA A 54 -11.77 -15.53 0.59
C ALA A 54 -12.24 -14.21 1.22
N CYS A 55 -11.36 -13.48 1.90
CA CYS A 55 -11.67 -12.15 2.44
C CYS A 55 -12.01 -11.15 1.33
N LEU A 56 -11.27 -11.19 0.21
CA LEU A 56 -11.59 -10.35 -0.95
C LEU A 56 -12.97 -10.68 -1.53
N VAL A 57 -13.28 -11.96 -1.72
CA VAL A 57 -14.59 -12.40 -2.22
C VAL A 57 -15.72 -11.96 -1.29
N ALA A 58 -15.53 -12.04 0.04
CA ALA A 58 -16.51 -11.56 1.01
C ALA A 58 -16.79 -10.05 0.84
N LYS A 59 -15.75 -9.24 0.58
CA LYS A 59 -15.91 -7.80 0.31
C LYS A 59 -16.58 -7.49 -1.03
N ILE A 60 -16.34 -8.31 -2.05
CA ILE A 60 -17.07 -8.22 -3.32
C ILE A 60 -18.55 -8.50 -3.10
N TRP A 61 -18.88 -9.55 -2.32
CA TRP A 61 -20.26 -9.88 -1.99
C TRP A 61 -20.95 -8.75 -1.21
N GLU A 62 -20.30 -8.19 -0.18
CA GLU A 62 -20.80 -7.03 0.58
C GLU A 62 -21.11 -5.84 -0.33
N MET A 63 -20.25 -5.57 -1.32
CA MET A 63 -20.49 -4.51 -2.31
C MET A 63 -21.73 -4.79 -3.17
N ILE A 64 -21.90 -6.03 -3.63
CA ILE A 64 -23.05 -6.42 -4.47
C ILE A 64 -24.35 -6.32 -3.66
N GLU A 65 -24.34 -6.78 -2.41
CA GLU A 65 -25.51 -6.80 -1.53
C GLU A 65 -25.95 -5.39 -1.11
N THR A 66 -24.99 -4.51 -0.80
CA THR A 66 -25.27 -3.16 -0.28
C THR A 66 -25.31 -2.08 -1.36
N GLY A 67 -24.74 -2.35 -2.54
CA GLY A 67 -24.49 -1.36 -3.58
C GLY A 67 -23.42 -0.32 -3.20
N GLN A 68 -22.70 -0.50 -2.10
CA GLN A 68 -21.72 0.45 -1.57
C GLN A 68 -20.31 -0.14 -1.61
N ALA A 69 -19.33 0.68 -2.00
CA ALA A 69 -17.93 0.24 -2.01
C ALA A 69 -17.44 -0.02 -0.58
N PRO A 70 -16.84 -1.20 -0.29
CA PRO A 70 -16.45 -1.58 1.07
C PRO A 70 -15.20 -0.84 1.58
N PHE A 71 -14.50 -0.13 0.69
CA PHE A 71 -13.38 0.75 1.01
C PHE A 71 -13.33 1.92 0.01
N PRO A 72 -12.70 3.05 0.39
CA PRO A 72 -12.59 4.23 -0.48
C PRO A 72 -11.80 3.92 -1.76
N ALA A 73 -12.35 4.29 -2.92
CA ALA A 73 -11.75 4.02 -4.24
C ALA A 73 -10.42 4.77 -4.44
N GLU A 74 -10.24 5.86 -3.71
CA GLU A 74 -9.04 6.71 -3.64
C GLU A 74 -7.80 5.88 -3.31
N ARG A 75 -7.94 4.86 -2.46
CA ARG A 75 -6.82 3.95 -2.13
C ARG A 75 -6.30 3.25 -3.38
N THR A 76 -7.19 2.77 -4.25
CA THR A 76 -6.83 2.09 -5.50
C THR A 76 -6.17 3.06 -6.49
N LEU A 77 -6.68 4.29 -6.59
CA LEU A 77 -6.10 5.33 -7.43
C LEU A 77 -4.68 5.69 -7.00
N ILE A 78 -4.47 5.93 -5.70
CA ILE A 78 -3.17 6.29 -5.14
C ILE A 78 -2.16 5.17 -5.36
N VAL A 79 -2.50 3.92 -4.99
CA VAL A 79 -1.57 2.79 -5.10
C VAL A 79 -1.23 2.48 -6.55
N SER A 80 -2.23 2.43 -7.44
CA SER A 80 -2.01 2.08 -8.85
C SER A 80 -1.21 3.17 -9.56
N GLY A 81 -1.59 4.43 -9.41
CA GLY A 81 -0.89 5.52 -10.10
C GLY A 81 0.49 5.82 -9.52
N ALA A 82 0.72 5.62 -8.22
CA ALA A 82 2.07 5.69 -7.65
C ALA A 82 2.98 4.59 -8.21
N LEU A 83 2.48 3.35 -8.32
CA LEU A 83 3.21 2.23 -8.91
C LEU A 83 3.50 2.48 -10.39
N GLU A 84 2.51 2.93 -11.15
CA GLU A 84 2.66 3.30 -12.56
C GLU A 84 3.73 4.38 -12.73
N SER A 85 3.66 5.47 -11.96
CA SER A 85 4.65 6.55 -11.99
C SER A 85 6.05 6.05 -11.64
N CYS A 86 6.18 5.17 -10.65
CA CYS A 86 7.45 4.54 -10.30
C CYS A 86 8.03 3.69 -11.44
N LEU A 87 7.19 2.93 -12.16
CA LEU A 87 7.60 2.14 -13.30
C LEU A 87 7.99 3.01 -14.50
N THR A 88 7.20 4.04 -14.79
CA THR A 88 7.49 5.03 -15.83
C THR A 88 8.82 5.74 -15.55
N SER A 89 9.04 6.22 -14.32
CA SER A 89 10.31 6.82 -13.89
C SER A 89 11.48 5.87 -14.16
N LYS A 90 11.35 4.59 -13.80
CA LYS A 90 12.38 3.57 -14.03
C LYS A 90 12.69 3.39 -15.52
N VAL A 91 11.67 3.31 -16.38
CA VAL A 91 11.85 3.15 -17.83
C VAL A 91 12.48 4.40 -18.45
N GLU A 92 12.16 5.58 -17.94
CA GLU A 92 12.66 6.87 -18.41
C GLU A 92 13.97 7.31 -17.74
N GLY A 93 14.79 6.35 -17.26
CA GLY A 93 16.12 6.63 -16.74
C GLY A 93 16.16 7.14 -15.30
N HIS A 94 15.21 6.71 -14.45
CA HIS A 94 15.10 7.06 -13.03
C HIS A 94 14.84 8.56 -12.78
N LYS A 95 14.22 9.26 -13.73
CA LYS A 95 13.91 10.68 -13.57
C LYS A 95 12.82 10.90 -12.51
N ARG A 96 12.89 12.02 -11.80
CA ARG A 96 11.81 12.47 -10.92
C ARG A 96 10.59 12.79 -11.77
N LEU A 97 9.42 12.29 -11.34
CA LEU A 97 8.14 12.58 -11.96
C LEU A 97 7.26 13.33 -10.97
N GLU A 98 6.68 14.43 -11.42
CA GLU A 98 5.60 15.09 -10.70
C GLU A 98 4.30 14.37 -11.00
N THR A 99 3.48 14.12 -9.98
CA THR A 99 2.25 13.34 -10.08
C THR A 99 1.02 14.17 -9.68
N PRO A 100 0.69 15.26 -10.40
CA PRO A 100 -0.44 16.13 -10.04
C PRO A 100 -1.79 15.39 -10.08
N HIS A 101 -1.90 14.35 -10.91
CA HIS A 101 -3.07 13.47 -10.99
C HIS A 101 -3.27 12.61 -9.72
N LEU A 102 -2.26 12.49 -8.85
CA LEU A 102 -2.34 11.82 -7.55
C LEU A 102 -2.63 12.77 -6.40
N LYS A 103 -3.06 14.01 -6.68
CA LYS A 103 -3.55 14.93 -5.65
C LYS A 103 -4.95 14.50 -5.20
N VAL A 104 -5.00 13.37 -4.49
CA VAL A 104 -6.20 12.71 -4.00
C VAL A 104 -6.12 12.65 -2.48
N GLU A 105 -7.21 13.02 -1.81
CA GLU A 105 -7.34 12.90 -0.36
C GLU A 105 -7.89 11.51 -0.02
N TYR A 106 -7.26 10.81 0.91
CA TYR A 106 -7.69 9.48 1.34
C TYR A 106 -7.85 9.45 2.86
N GLN A 107 -9.07 9.11 3.30
CA GLN A 107 -9.35 8.81 4.70
C GLN A 107 -9.38 7.29 4.87
N ALA A 108 -8.45 6.76 5.66
CA ALA A 108 -8.45 5.34 5.98
C ALA A 108 -9.69 4.96 6.83
N PRO A 109 -10.30 3.78 6.59
CA PRO A 109 -11.34 3.25 7.46
C PRO A 109 -10.81 3.04 8.88
N ALA A 110 -11.67 3.21 9.89
CA ALA A 110 -11.31 2.97 11.28
C ALA A 110 -10.94 1.49 11.55
N GLU A 111 -11.59 0.57 10.85
CA GLU A 111 -11.33 -0.85 10.96
C GLU A 111 -10.44 -1.36 9.82
N SER A 112 -9.52 -2.25 10.17
CA SER A 112 -8.74 -2.99 9.17
C SER A 112 -9.59 -4.06 8.49
N HIS A 113 -9.46 -4.16 7.17
CA HIS A 113 -10.07 -5.20 6.34
C HIS A 113 -9.24 -6.51 6.26
N HIS A 114 -8.25 -6.69 7.14
CA HIS A 114 -7.55 -7.98 7.23
C HIS A 114 -8.53 -9.11 7.61
N GLY A 115 -8.27 -10.32 7.10
CA GLY A 115 -9.05 -11.49 7.47
C GLY A 115 -8.96 -11.77 8.96
N ARG A 116 -10.12 -11.78 9.63
CA ARG A 116 -10.25 -12.26 11.02
C ARG A 116 -10.77 -13.69 10.92
N PHE A 117 -9.93 -14.66 11.24
CA PHE A 117 -10.27 -16.09 11.27
C PHE A 117 -10.35 -16.56 12.73
#